data_AF-A0A838TE45-F1
#
_entry.id   AF-A0A838TE45-F1
#
_cell.length_a   1.000
_cell.length_b   1.000
_cell.length_c   1.000
_cell.angle_alpha   90.00
_cell.angle_beta   90.00
_cell.angle_gamma   90.00
#
_symmetry.space_group_name_H-M   'P 1'
#
loop_
_entity.id
_entity.type
_entity.pdbx_description
1 polymer ?
#
loop_
_entity_poly.entity_id
_entity_poly.type
_entity_poly.pdbx_seq_one_letter_code
_entity_poly.pdbx_strand_id
1 'polypeptide(L)'
;YMHAGEIEAHTGYRKEVAEAGIDRFVLDMVSAPFYDYRGDYGIGSRYKQHVGTVLDRYQRYLDELLSRPNTTAVSYEEMVLSFPSWLEKITRAFDLKDPEETRAIVTERHANSVAAGEEDVWSHKRKVTPGDHREKLKSETIRELDRIFAPVLDKLGYSDAAYLETGVPVPRW
;
A
#
# COMPACT_ATOMS: atom_id res chain seq x y z
N TYR A 1 4.50 -3.29 14.13
CA TYR A 1 5.31 -2.91 15.30
C TYR A 1 5.31 -1.40 15.42
N MET A 2 4.46 -0.85 16.29
CA MET A 2 4.58 0.53 16.76
C MET A 2 5.37 0.44 18.06
N HIS A 3 6.56 1.04 18.10
CA HIS A 3 7.35 1.06 19.33
C HIS A 3 6.58 1.84 20.40
N ALA A 4 6.26 1.15 21.50
CA ALA A 4 5.80 1.73 22.75
C ALA A 4 6.98 2.37 23.51
N GLY A 5 7.74 3.21 22.81
CA GLY A 5 8.74 4.08 23.38
C GLY A 5 8.28 5.50 23.11
N GLU A 6 8.38 6.35 24.13
CA GLU A 6 8.09 7.79 24.10
C GLU A 6 8.77 8.48 22.91
N ILE A 7 8.11 8.52 21.76
CA ILE A 7 8.49 9.44 20.71
C ILE A 7 7.79 10.73 21.10
N GLU A 8 8.53 11.65 21.74
CA GLU A 8 8.05 13.02 21.96
C GLU A 8 7.36 13.51 20.68
N ALA A 9 6.20 14.17 20.83
CA ALA A 9 5.37 14.64 19.72
C ALA A 9 6.13 15.56 18.72
N HIS A 10 7.36 15.95 19.07
CA HIS A 10 8.26 16.84 18.33
C HIS A 10 9.65 16.24 18.10
N THR A 11 9.79 14.92 17.93
CA THR A 11 11.00 14.43 17.26
C THR A 11 11.08 15.08 15.88
N GLY A 12 12.20 15.74 15.56
CA GLY A 12 12.37 16.57 14.35
C GLY A 12 11.91 15.91 13.04
N TYR A 13 11.89 14.58 13.01
CA TYR A 13 11.37 13.71 11.95
C TYR A 13 9.92 13.99 11.49
N ARG A 14 9.04 14.44 12.40
CA ARG A 14 7.65 14.81 12.07
C ARG A 14 7.50 16.30 11.78
N LYS A 15 8.42 17.12 12.28
CA LYS A 15 8.42 18.57 12.10
C LYS A 15 8.72 18.93 10.64
N GLU A 16 9.75 18.34 10.03
CA GLU A 16 10.09 18.60 8.62
C GLU A 16 8.92 18.26 7.67
N VAL A 17 8.23 17.14 7.90
CA VAL A 17 7.05 16.73 7.12
C VAL A 17 5.85 17.64 7.40
N ALA A 18 5.61 18.00 8.67
CA ALA A 18 4.52 18.91 9.03
C ALA A 18 4.74 20.32 8.47
N GLU A 19 5.99 20.80 8.44
CA GLU A 19 6.38 22.11 7.88
C GLU A 19 6.32 22.12 6.35
N ALA A 20 6.79 21.05 5.68
CA ALA A 20 6.71 20.94 4.24
C ALA A 20 5.26 20.74 3.75
N GLY A 21 4.42 20.13 4.58
CA GLY A 21 3.05 19.72 4.23
C GLY A 21 3.02 18.37 3.51
N ILE A 22 1.90 17.65 3.67
CA ILE A 22 1.72 16.29 3.15
C ILE A 22 1.89 16.22 1.62
N ASP A 23 1.41 17.21 0.88
CA ASP A 23 1.52 17.27 -0.58
C ASP A 23 2.98 17.31 -1.05
N ARG A 24 3.80 18.15 -0.44
CA ARG A 24 5.21 18.28 -0.80
C ARG A 24 5.97 17.01 -0.45
N PHE A 25 5.72 16.49 0.75
CA PHE A 25 6.33 15.26 1.23
C PHE A 25 6.08 14.08 0.28
N VAL A 26 4.85 13.83 -0.16
CA VAL A 26 4.57 12.69 -1.05
C VAL A 26 5.22 12.84 -2.42
N LEU A 27 5.36 14.07 -2.95
CA LEU A 27 6.08 14.34 -4.19
C LEU A 27 7.59 14.17 -4.05
N ASP A 28 8.15 14.57 -2.90
CA ASP A 28 9.57 14.37 -2.64
C ASP A 28 9.91 12.88 -2.43
N MET A 29 9.00 12.08 -1.86
CA MET A 29 9.16 10.63 -1.70
C MET A 29 9.29 9.85 -3.03
N VAL A 30 8.82 10.43 -4.13
CA VAL A 30 8.88 9.84 -5.49
C VAL A 30 9.98 10.46 -6.34
N SER A 31 10.78 11.36 -5.78
CA SER A 31 11.84 12.08 -6.48
C SER A 31 13.15 12.13 -5.67
N ALA A 32 14.19 12.71 -6.25
CA ALA A 32 15.53 12.77 -5.65
C ALA A 32 15.60 13.41 -4.24
N PRO A 33 14.78 14.43 -3.89
CA PRO A 33 14.76 15.02 -2.55
C PRO A 33 14.33 14.07 -1.43
N PHE A 34 13.90 12.84 -1.74
CA PHE A 34 13.62 11.80 -0.75
C PHE A 34 14.76 11.60 0.27
N TYR A 35 16.01 11.74 -0.17
CA TYR A 35 17.18 11.56 0.69
C TYR A 35 17.39 12.68 1.70
N ASP A 36 16.76 13.84 1.49
CA ASP A 36 16.95 15.03 2.32
C ASP A 36 16.13 14.95 3.62
N TYR A 37 15.06 14.14 3.63
CA TYR A 37 14.25 13.94 4.82
C TYR A 37 14.97 13.13 5.89
N ARG A 38 15.12 13.72 7.08
CA ARG A 38 15.62 13.01 8.25
C ARG A 38 14.47 12.20 8.85
N GLY A 39 14.69 10.90 9.06
CA GLY A 39 13.70 10.02 9.71
C GLY A 39 13.54 8.67 9.02
N ASP A 40 12.95 7.71 9.73
CA ASP A 40 12.59 6.40 9.18
C ASP A 40 11.11 6.38 8.79
N TYR A 41 10.85 6.28 7.48
CA TYR A 41 9.50 6.17 6.92
C TYR A 41 9.21 4.73 6.49
N GLY A 42 9.62 3.76 7.32
CA GLY A 42 9.36 2.33 7.14
C GLY A 42 10.42 1.58 6.34
N ILE A 43 11.63 2.15 6.20
CA ILE A 43 12.71 1.62 5.35
C ILE A 43 13.99 1.34 6.16
N GLY A 44 14.08 1.86 7.39
CA GLY A 44 15.33 1.99 8.10
C GLY A 44 16.12 3.18 7.54
N SER A 45 16.39 4.19 8.37
CA SER A 45 17.15 5.39 7.96
C SER A 45 18.51 5.06 7.32
N ARG A 46 19.12 3.94 7.73
CA ARG A 46 20.41 3.45 7.22
C ARG A 46 20.34 2.83 5.82
N TYR A 47 19.16 2.41 5.37
CA TYR A 47 19.01 1.69 4.10
C TYR A 47 18.39 2.54 2.98
N LYS A 48 17.95 3.77 3.27
CA LYS A 48 17.30 4.66 2.29
C LYS A 48 18.05 4.71 0.95
N GLN A 49 19.37 4.89 0.97
CA GLN A 49 20.22 4.97 -0.22
C GLN A 49 20.21 3.70 -1.09
N HIS A 50 19.93 2.53 -0.51
CA HIS A 50 19.92 1.25 -1.22
C HIS A 50 18.53 0.90 -1.78
N VAL A 51 17.47 1.42 -1.17
CA VAL A 51 16.09 1.07 -1.51
C VAL A 51 15.51 1.96 -2.60
N GLY A 52 16.03 3.19 -2.79
CA GLY A 52 15.56 4.12 -3.81
C GLY A 52 14.26 4.83 -3.45
N THR A 53 13.74 5.63 -4.38
CA THR A 53 12.45 6.33 -4.24
C THR A 53 11.29 5.33 -4.20
N VAL A 54 10.07 5.80 -3.88
CA VAL A 54 8.88 4.94 -3.94
C VAL A 54 8.63 4.46 -5.37
N LEU A 55 8.86 5.31 -6.38
CA LEU A 55 8.72 4.94 -7.79
C LEU A 55 9.69 3.82 -8.18
N ASP A 56 10.97 3.95 -7.81
CA ASP A 56 11.99 2.94 -8.11
C ASP A 56 11.62 1.56 -7.58
N ARG A 57 11.01 1.52 -6.38
CA ARG A 57 10.59 0.26 -5.76
C ARG A 57 9.48 -0.42 -6.54
N TYR A 58 8.44 0.32 -6.92
CA TYR A 58 7.36 -0.25 -7.70
C TYR A 58 7.86 -0.74 -9.06
N GLN A 59 8.72 0.03 -9.72
CA GLN A 59 9.34 -0.40 -10.98
C GLN A 59 10.14 -1.70 -10.80
N ARG A 60 11.00 -1.80 -9.78
CA ARG A 60 11.74 -3.04 -9.47
C ARG A 60 10.82 -4.20 -9.10
N TYR A 61 9.74 -3.97 -8.36
CA TYR A 61 8.78 -5.04 -8.05
C TYR A 61 8.13 -5.58 -9.32
N LEU A 62 7.71 -4.71 -10.23
CA LEU A 62 7.13 -5.10 -11.51
C LEU A 62 8.14 -5.87 -12.36
N ASP A 63 9.37 -5.38 -12.47
CA ASP A 63 10.36 -5.93 -13.40
C ASP A 63 11.08 -7.17 -12.85
N GLU A 64 11.37 -7.22 -11.54
CA GLU A 64 12.20 -8.25 -10.92
C GLU A 64 11.43 -9.29 -10.09
N LEU A 65 10.28 -8.94 -9.50
CA LEU A 65 9.51 -9.85 -8.64
C LEU A 65 8.32 -10.44 -9.36
N LEU A 66 7.47 -9.60 -9.99
CA LEU A 66 6.26 -10.09 -10.66
C LEU A 66 6.57 -10.89 -11.93
N SER A 67 7.76 -10.74 -12.50
CA SER A 67 8.23 -11.58 -13.61
C SER A 67 8.58 -13.01 -13.19
N ARG A 68 8.61 -13.33 -11.89
CA ARG A 68 8.96 -14.67 -11.38
C ARG A 68 7.73 -15.57 -11.28
N PRO A 69 7.84 -16.86 -11.62
CA PRO A 69 6.70 -17.78 -11.65
C PRO A 69 6.13 -18.11 -10.26
N ASN A 70 6.88 -17.87 -9.19
CA ASN A 70 6.48 -18.15 -7.80
C ASN A 70 6.08 -16.89 -7.03
N THR A 71 5.72 -15.82 -7.74
CA THR A 71 5.25 -14.57 -7.14
C THR A 71 3.74 -14.43 -7.34
N THR A 72 3.02 -14.14 -6.26
CA THR A 72 1.60 -13.84 -6.31
C THR A 72 1.38 -12.39 -5.90
N ALA A 73 0.89 -11.57 -6.83
CA ALA A 73 0.46 -10.21 -6.54
C ALA A 73 -1.00 -10.21 -6.08
N VAL A 74 -1.24 -9.56 -4.95
CA VAL A 74 -2.57 -9.34 -4.37
C VAL A 74 -2.68 -7.88 -3.96
N SER A 75 -3.89 -7.33 -4.02
CA SER A 75 -4.15 -5.93 -3.64
C SER A 75 -4.81 -5.85 -2.27
N TYR A 76 -4.60 -4.71 -1.60
CA TYR A 76 -5.27 -4.43 -0.34
C TYR A 76 -6.78 -4.22 -0.57
N GLU A 77 -7.12 -3.60 -1.69
CA GLU A 77 -8.48 -3.35 -2.13
C GLU A 77 -9.26 -4.67 -2.27
N GLU A 78 -8.67 -5.70 -2.88
CA GLU A 78 -9.31 -7.02 -2.95
C GLU A 78 -9.47 -7.65 -1.57
N MET A 79 -8.47 -7.52 -0.68
CA MET A 79 -8.57 -8.03 0.69
C MET A 79 -9.77 -7.44 1.45
N VAL A 80 -10.06 -6.15 1.25
CA VAL A 80 -11.15 -5.44 1.93
C VAL A 80 -12.49 -5.65 1.24
N LEU A 81 -12.54 -5.56 -0.10
CA LEU A 81 -13.77 -5.58 -0.88
C LEU A 81 -14.22 -7.00 -1.26
N SER A 82 -13.29 -7.94 -1.33
CA SER A 82 -13.53 -9.34 -1.75
C SER A 82 -12.56 -10.30 -1.06
N PHE A 83 -12.63 -10.36 0.27
CA PHE A 83 -11.75 -11.21 1.09
C PHE A 83 -11.69 -12.67 0.64
N PRO A 84 -12.79 -13.35 0.25
CA PRO A 84 -12.72 -14.72 -0.26
C PRO A 84 -11.85 -14.86 -1.52
N SER A 85 -11.97 -13.93 -2.48
CA SER A 85 -11.17 -13.91 -3.71
C SER A 85 -9.69 -13.68 -3.40
N TRP A 86 -9.39 -12.73 -2.50
CA TRP A 86 -8.03 -12.46 -2.05
C TRP A 86 -7.39 -13.68 -1.37
N LEU A 87 -8.12 -14.34 -0.47
CA LEU A 87 -7.65 -15.51 0.26
C LEU A 87 -7.44 -16.71 -0.67
N GLU A 88 -8.28 -16.87 -1.67
CA GLU A 88 -8.08 -17.88 -2.71
C GLU A 88 -6.75 -17.69 -3.44
N LYS A 89 -6.43 -16.47 -3.88
CA LYS A 89 -5.14 -16.18 -4.55
C LYS A 89 -3.94 -16.55 -3.67
N ILE A 90 -4.01 -16.22 -2.37
CA ILE A 90 -2.96 -16.56 -1.42
C ILE A 90 -2.84 -18.06 -1.23
N THR A 91 -3.95 -18.75 -0.95
CA THR A 91 -3.93 -20.19 -0.67
C THR A 91 -3.48 -21.02 -1.87
N ARG A 92 -3.78 -20.58 -3.10
CA ARG A 92 -3.29 -21.20 -4.34
C ARG A 92 -1.77 -21.17 -4.48
N ALA A 93 -1.07 -20.24 -3.82
CA ALA A 93 0.39 -20.17 -3.84
C ALA A 93 1.05 -21.27 -2.99
N PHE A 94 0.26 -22.00 -2.17
CA PHE A 94 0.74 -23.04 -1.27
C PHE A 94 0.17 -24.40 -1.66
N ASP A 95 1.00 -25.45 -1.53
CA ASP A 95 0.56 -26.84 -1.69
C ASP A 95 -0.13 -27.34 -0.42
N LEU A 96 -1.34 -26.81 -0.18
CA LEU A 96 -2.16 -27.19 0.97
C LEU A 96 -2.89 -28.49 0.68
N LYS A 97 -2.88 -29.41 1.65
CA LYS A 97 -3.59 -30.69 1.55
C LYS A 97 -5.11 -30.51 1.38
N ASP A 98 -5.69 -29.57 2.12
CA ASP A 98 -7.14 -29.32 2.18
C ASP A 98 -7.41 -27.79 2.05
N PRO A 99 -7.29 -27.23 0.84
CA PRO A 99 -7.34 -25.77 0.64
C PRO A 99 -8.74 -25.18 0.89
N GLU A 100 -9.81 -25.90 0.57
CA GLU A 100 -11.19 -25.44 0.84
C GLU A 100 -11.48 -25.31 2.34
N GLU A 101 -11.10 -26.32 3.12
CA GLU A 101 -11.28 -26.31 4.57
C GLU A 101 -10.46 -25.19 5.20
N THR A 102 -9.20 -25.03 4.77
CA THR A 102 -8.35 -23.94 5.23
C THR A 102 -8.98 -22.58 4.96
N ARG A 103 -9.54 -22.37 3.76
CA ARG A 103 -10.23 -21.13 3.41
C ARG A 103 -11.47 -20.89 4.25
N ALA A 104 -12.28 -21.92 4.50
CA ALA A 104 -13.46 -21.82 5.35
C ALA A 104 -13.10 -21.36 6.77
N ILE A 105 -12.10 -22.00 7.39
CA ILE A 105 -11.63 -21.67 8.75
C ILE A 105 -11.10 -20.24 8.83
N VAL A 106 -10.28 -19.83 7.86
CA VAL A 106 -9.70 -18.48 7.86
C VAL A 106 -10.77 -17.41 7.62
N THR A 107 -11.73 -17.68 6.73
CA THR A 107 -12.85 -16.78 6.45
C THR A 107 -13.70 -16.59 7.71
N GLU A 108 -14.10 -17.68 8.38
CA GLU A 108 -14.88 -17.63 9.62
C GLU A 108 -14.18 -16.78 10.70
N ARG A 109 -12.87 -16.94 10.85
CA ARG A 109 -12.09 -16.24 11.89
C ARG A 109 -11.77 -14.79 11.57
N HIS A 110 -11.58 -14.44 10.31
CA HIS A 110 -10.94 -13.18 9.93
C HIS A 110 -11.73 -12.28 9.01
N ALA A 111 -12.78 -12.76 8.33
CA ALA A 111 -13.56 -11.92 7.40
C ALA A 111 -14.14 -10.67 8.09
N ASN A 112 -14.64 -10.82 9.31
CA ASN A 112 -15.17 -9.70 10.11
C ASN A 112 -14.09 -8.75 10.61
N SER A 113 -12.82 -9.18 10.64
CA SER A 113 -11.71 -8.33 11.09
C SER A 113 -11.22 -7.38 10.00
N VAL A 114 -11.48 -7.70 8.73
CA VAL A 114 -11.12 -6.86 7.57
C VAL A 114 -12.33 -6.09 7.02
N ALA A 115 -13.54 -6.38 7.51
CA ALA A 115 -14.74 -5.61 7.20
C ALA A 115 -14.59 -4.17 7.72
N ALA A 116 -15.08 -3.21 6.95
CA ALA A 116 -15.05 -1.79 7.29
C ALA A 116 -15.89 -1.53 8.56
N GLY A 117 -15.22 -1.41 9.71
CA GLY A 117 -15.81 -0.90 10.95
C GLY A 117 -15.71 0.62 11.06
N GLU A 118 -16.44 1.20 12.01
CA GLU A 118 -16.39 2.63 12.32
C GLU A 118 -14.97 3.12 12.68
N GLU A 119 -14.64 4.35 12.30
CA GLU A 119 -13.33 4.99 12.47
C GLU A 119 -12.97 5.13 13.95
N ASP A 120 -12.01 4.32 14.42
CA ASP A 120 -11.33 4.54 15.69
C ASP A 120 -9.93 5.11 15.44
N VAL A 121 -9.77 6.39 15.77
CA VAL A 121 -8.53 7.17 15.65
C VAL A 121 -7.36 6.52 16.42
N TRP A 122 -7.64 5.71 17.44
CA TRP A 122 -6.66 5.03 18.30
C TRP A 122 -6.44 3.56 17.95
N SER A 123 -7.24 2.99 17.06
CA SER A 123 -7.07 1.62 16.59
C SER A 123 -5.91 1.52 15.60
N HIS A 124 -5.22 0.36 15.58
CA HIS A 124 -4.27 0.02 14.51
C HIS A 124 -4.94 0.00 13.11
N LYS A 125 -6.27 -0.06 13.05
CA LYS A 125 -7.10 0.04 11.83
C LYS A 125 -7.95 1.32 11.94
N ARG A 126 -7.50 2.41 11.32
CA ARG A 126 -8.10 3.76 11.47
C ARG A 126 -9.15 4.06 10.40
N LYS A 127 -8.89 3.68 9.15
CA LYS A 127 -9.85 3.73 8.03
C LYS A 127 -9.51 2.59 7.08
N VAL A 128 -10.40 1.62 6.97
CA VAL A 128 -10.15 0.40 6.19
C VAL A 128 -10.42 0.64 4.70
N THR A 129 -11.22 1.66 4.38
CA THR A 129 -11.68 1.98 3.03
C THR A 129 -10.56 2.56 2.16
N PRO A 130 -10.29 1.97 0.98
CA PRO A 130 -9.39 2.55 -0.02
C PRO A 130 -9.84 3.95 -0.47
N GLY A 131 -8.89 4.80 -0.87
CA GLY A 131 -9.18 6.11 -1.47
C GLY A 131 -9.06 7.33 -0.56
N ASP A 132 -8.64 7.15 0.69
CA ASP A 132 -8.46 8.23 1.69
C ASP A 132 -7.48 9.35 1.26
N HIS A 133 -6.61 9.07 0.29
CA HIS A 133 -5.72 10.08 -0.31
C HIS A 133 -6.50 11.24 -0.97
N ARG A 134 -7.73 11.00 -1.45
CA ARG A 134 -8.57 12.02 -2.14
C ARG A 134 -9.03 13.14 -1.20
N GLU A 135 -9.15 12.84 0.09
CA GLU A 135 -9.53 13.82 1.12
C GLU A 135 -8.31 14.53 1.71
N LYS A 136 -7.11 13.92 1.61
CA LYS A 136 -5.89 14.38 2.28
C LYS A 136 -4.91 15.12 1.38
N LEU A 137 -4.97 14.90 0.06
CA LEU A 137 -4.07 15.52 -0.91
C LEU A 137 -4.84 16.50 -1.78
N LYS A 138 -4.13 17.54 -2.24
CA LYS A 138 -4.67 18.45 -3.25
C LYS A 138 -4.82 17.74 -4.58
N SER A 139 -5.82 18.16 -5.36
CA SER A 139 -6.07 17.64 -6.70
C SER A 139 -4.86 17.80 -7.63
N GLU A 140 -4.07 18.88 -7.49
CA GLU A 140 -2.84 19.11 -8.24
C GLU A 140 -1.78 18.04 -7.93
N THR A 141 -1.62 17.70 -6.65
CA THR A 141 -0.68 16.68 -6.18
C THR A 141 -1.08 15.31 -6.69
N ILE A 142 -2.37 14.97 -6.62
CA ILE A 142 -2.89 13.69 -7.13
C ILE A 142 -2.61 13.58 -8.63
N ARG A 143 -2.92 14.61 -9.42
CA ARG A 143 -2.64 14.60 -10.88
C ARG A 143 -1.16 14.39 -11.20
N GLU A 144 -0.27 15.00 -10.41
CA GLU A 144 1.17 14.84 -10.62
C GLU A 144 1.65 13.43 -10.25
N LEU A 145 1.15 12.88 -9.14
CA LEU A 145 1.41 11.48 -8.76
C LEU A 145 0.87 10.50 -9.80
N ASP A 146 -0.36 10.72 -10.30
CA ASP A 146 -0.96 9.90 -11.36
C ASP A 146 -0.09 9.92 -12.62
N ARG A 147 0.43 11.10 -12.99
CA ARG A 147 1.35 11.25 -14.13
C ARG A 147 2.65 10.47 -13.92
N ILE A 148 3.24 10.58 -12.72
CA ILE A 148 4.51 9.91 -12.38
C ILE A 148 4.33 8.38 -12.36
N PHE A 149 3.24 7.90 -11.76
CA PHE A 149 2.97 6.47 -11.60
C PHE A 149 2.18 5.85 -12.75
N ALA A 150 1.76 6.61 -13.77
CA ALA A 150 0.92 6.10 -14.85
C ALA A 150 1.37 4.74 -15.42
N PRO A 151 2.67 4.51 -15.73
CA PRO A 151 3.11 3.20 -16.24
C PRO A 151 2.97 2.06 -15.21
N VAL A 152 3.16 2.37 -13.93
CA VAL A 152 3.02 1.41 -12.82
C VAL A 152 1.54 1.09 -12.58
N LEU A 153 0.69 2.12 -12.54
CA LEU A 153 -0.74 1.99 -12.31
C LEU A 153 -1.42 1.19 -13.43
N ASP A 154 -1.02 1.40 -14.68
CA ASP A 154 -1.55 0.65 -15.82
C ASP A 154 -1.20 -0.84 -15.74
N LYS A 155 0.08 -1.17 -15.48
CA LYS A 155 0.53 -2.56 -15.27
C LYS A 155 -0.19 -3.24 -14.10
N LEU A 156 -0.46 -2.49 -13.02
CA LEU A 156 -1.17 -3.00 -11.85
C LEU A 156 -2.70 -3.01 -12.03
N GLY A 157 -3.24 -2.52 -13.15
CA GLY A 157 -4.68 -2.58 -13.45
C GLY A 157 -5.53 -1.47 -12.84
N TYR A 158 -4.91 -0.42 -12.30
CA TYR A 158 -5.62 0.73 -11.71
C TYR A 158 -6.18 1.68 -12.79
N SER A 159 -5.75 1.54 -14.03
CA SER A 159 -6.21 2.33 -15.18
C SER A 159 -7.35 1.65 -15.95
N ASP A 160 -7.83 0.48 -15.50
CA ASP A 160 -8.85 -0.30 -16.18
C ASP A 160 -10.28 0.18 -15.86
N ALA A 161 -11.20 0.03 -16.81
CA ALA A 161 -12.63 0.25 -16.58
C ALA A 161 -13.17 -0.68 -15.48
N ALA A 162 -12.69 -1.92 -15.40
CA ALA A 162 -13.08 -2.86 -14.36
C ALA A 162 -12.73 -2.36 -12.95
N TYR A 163 -11.62 -1.62 -12.79
CA TYR A 163 -11.27 -1.02 -11.51
C TYR A 163 -12.23 0.12 -11.14
N LEU A 164 -12.68 0.92 -12.11
CA LEU A 164 -13.68 1.96 -11.85
C LEU A 164 -15.02 1.41 -11.39
N GLU A 165 -15.38 0.22 -11.85
CA GLU A 165 -16.63 -0.45 -11.48
C GLU A 165 -16.54 -1.20 -10.14
N THR A 166 -15.44 -1.93 -9.91
CA THR A 166 -15.32 -2.88 -8.79
C THR A 166 -14.49 -2.36 -7.62
N GLY A 167 -13.65 -1.34 -7.85
CA GLY A 167 -12.64 -0.89 -6.89
C GLY A 167 -11.50 -1.88 -6.67
N VAL A 168 -11.46 -3.00 -7.39
CA VAL A 168 -10.42 -4.03 -7.27
C VAL A 168 -9.54 -4.02 -8.53
N PRO A 169 -8.24 -3.70 -8.41
CA PRO A 169 -7.35 -3.66 -9.56
C PRO A 169 -7.06 -5.09 -10.05
N VAL A 170 -7.06 -5.27 -11.38
CA VAL A 170 -6.69 -6.53 -12.03
C VAL A 170 -5.42 -6.29 -12.84
N PRO A 171 -4.25 -6.70 -12.33
CA PRO A 171 -3.01 -6.45 -13.02
C PRO A 171 -2.90 -7.12 -14.40
N ARG A 172 -2.09 -6.51 -15.26
CA ARG A 172 -1.87 -6.91 -16.66
C ARG A 172 -0.44 -7.44 -16.81
N TRP A 173 -0.28 -8.76 -16.77
CA TRP A 173 0.99 -9.45 -17.04
C TRP A 173 0.74 -10.72 -17.85
#